data_AF-A0A7Y5J4B9-F1
#
_entry.id   AF-A0A7Y5J4B9-F1
#
_cell.length_a   1.000
_cell.length_b   1.000
_cell.length_c   1.000
_cell.angle_alpha   90.00
_cell.angle_beta   90.00
_cell.angle_gamma   90.00
#
_symmetry.space_group_name_H-M   'P 1'
#
loop_
_entity.id
_entity.type
_entity.pdbx_description
1 polymer ?
#
loop_
_entity_poly.entity_id
_entity_poly.type
_entity_poly.pdbx_seq_one_letter_code
_entity_poly.pdbx_strand_id
1 'polypeptide(L)'
;HGPDADRRIRRAGRPVDVLRARDRVPQRLESSAVARGERQRPKNLQAQDDALTCAMISLKLRQACFALAHRQVSDTDYRIALIEEVLAWAAQMPYAEAPAVAVYREAYHTLSQPENDAAFVRFREAIIRHFSNFPATEMRDLLLLALNSCIRRINEGQQAFLREAFTIYNLGLESQLLLEDGWITPYTYNNIVGIAIRLEELAWADDFVQRYGPHLEPEHRDLHVALNAARLAYARKNYRAALLHLQSADYRDFFHNMMARVLQMKIYYETGENELLATHLKNTRAFLRRRRTLSYHEKNYLNILKLTEQLLRRNAYDRTTAQHLRDRILATDPLTEREWLLAQL
;
A
#
# COMPACT_ATOMS: atom_id res chain seq x y z
N HIS A 1 -66.99 -0.05 -17.39
CA HIS A 1 -66.80 0.07 -18.85
C HIS A 1 -65.50 0.83 -19.11
N GLY A 2 -64.51 0.19 -19.76
CA GLY A 2 -63.38 0.90 -20.41
C GLY A 2 -63.82 1.55 -21.74
N PRO A 3 -62.92 2.05 -22.62
CA PRO A 3 -61.47 1.71 -22.72
C PRO A 3 -60.50 2.88 -23.09
N ASP A 4 -59.20 2.53 -23.09
CA ASP A 4 -58.04 3.03 -23.88
C ASP A 4 -57.65 4.51 -23.99
N ALA A 5 -56.43 4.83 -23.51
CA ALA A 5 -55.33 5.43 -24.32
C ALA A 5 -54.00 5.55 -23.53
N ASP A 6 -53.12 4.57 -23.75
CA ASP A 6 -51.68 4.66 -24.04
C ASP A 6 -50.76 5.65 -23.28
N ARG A 7 -49.99 5.12 -22.31
CA ARG A 7 -48.65 5.64 -21.94
C ARG A 7 -47.70 4.47 -21.66
N ARG A 8 -46.94 4.08 -22.68
CA ARG A 8 -45.76 3.22 -22.57
C ARG A 8 -44.64 3.94 -21.80
N ILE A 9 -44.33 3.48 -20.59
CA ILE A 9 -43.06 3.77 -19.91
C ILE A 9 -42.18 2.53 -20.00
N ARG A 10 -41.06 2.69 -20.70
CA ARG A 10 -39.98 1.72 -20.86
C ARG A 10 -39.42 1.34 -19.49
N ARG A 11 -39.56 0.07 -19.10
CA ARG A 11 -38.73 -0.52 -18.04
C ARG A 11 -37.40 -0.94 -18.68
N ALA A 12 -36.37 -0.11 -18.51
CA ALA A 12 -34.99 -0.51 -18.73
C ALA A 12 -34.65 -1.64 -17.73
N GLY A 13 -34.18 -2.77 -18.28
CA GLY A 13 -33.71 -3.89 -17.48
C GLY A 13 -32.56 -3.47 -16.59
N ARG A 14 -32.62 -3.88 -15.32
CA ARG A 14 -31.50 -3.77 -14.40
C ARG A 14 -30.37 -4.68 -14.89
N PRO A 15 -29.09 -4.27 -14.87
CA PRO A 15 -27.98 -5.17 -15.14
C PRO A 15 -27.96 -6.24 -14.05
N VAL A 16 -28.05 -7.49 -14.47
CA VAL A 16 -27.95 -8.68 -13.62
C VAL A 16 -26.53 -8.77 -13.05
N ASP A 17 -26.41 -9.08 -11.76
CA ASP A 17 -25.17 -9.35 -11.04
C ASP A 17 -24.25 -10.36 -11.78
N VAL A 18 -23.34 -9.86 -12.62
CA VAL A 18 -22.31 -10.68 -13.29
C VAL A 18 -21.29 -11.24 -12.29
N LEU A 19 -21.10 -10.57 -11.13
CA LEU A 19 -20.16 -11.00 -10.10
C LEU A 19 -20.71 -12.09 -9.17
N ARG A 20 -22.04 -12.17 -8.96
CA ARG A 20 -22.66 -13.33 -8.26
C ARG A 20 -22.72 -14.61 -9.10
N ALA A 21 -22.46 -14.50 -10.40
CA ALA A 21 -22.42 -15.66 -11.28
C ALA A 21 -21.14 -16.51 -11.12
N ARG A 22 -20.08 -15.99 -10.46
CA ARG A 22 -18.85 -16.76 -10.21
C ARG A 22 -19.03 -17.92 -9.23
N ASP A 23 -19.89 -17.79 -8.22
CA ASP A 23 -20.05 -18.81 -7.15
C ASP A 23 -21.24 -19.77 -7.35
N ARG A 24 -21.94 -19.71 -8.50
CA ARG A 24 -23.11 -20.55 -8.80
C ARG A 24 -23.02 -21.36 -10.09
N VAL A 25 -21.82 -21.50 -10.64
CA VAL A 25 -21.55 -22.37 -11.78
C VAL A 25 -20.52 -23.41 -11.32
N PRO A 26 -20.94 -24.45 -10.57
CA PRO A 26 -21.56 -25.61 -11.22
C PRO A 26 -22.48 -26.43 -10.28
N GLN A 27 -23.82 -26.39 -10.41
CA GLN A 27 -24.69 -27.49 -9.90
C GLN A 27 -26.19 -27.41 -10.23
N ARG A 28 -26.70 -26.34 -10.86
CA ARG A 28 -28.16 -26.20 -11.13
C ARG A 28 -28.58 -26.17 -12.61
N LEU A 29 -27.72 -26.57 -13.55
CA LEU A 29 -28.04 -26.47 -14.99
C LEU A 29 -27.96 -27.77 -15.79
N GLU A 30 -27.85 -28.94 -15.15
CA GLU A 30 -27.76 -30.23 -15.88
C GLU A 30 -29.00 -31.13 -15.78
N SER A 31 -30.09 -30.76 -15.09
CA SER A 31 -31.27 -31.62 -15.00
C SER A 31 -32.54 -30.93 -15.51
N SER A 32 -32.74 -30.96 -16.83
CA SER A 32 -34.06 -31.06 -17.50
C SER A 32 -33.95 -30.58 -18.94
N ALA A 33 -33.85 -31.51 -19.90
CA ALA A 33 -34.35 -31.28 -21.26
C ALA A 33 -34.37 -32.58 -22.09
N VAL A 34 -35.37 -33.44 -21.88
CA VAL A 34 -35.84 -34.36 -22.93
C VAL A 34 -37.35 -34.22 -23.08
N ALA A 35 -37.79 -33.09 -23.63
CA ALA A 35 -39.13 -32.94 -24.19
C ALA A 35 -39.06 -32.06 -25.44
N ARG A 36 -39.58 -32.57 -26.57
CA ARG A 36 -39.42 -32.02 -27.94
C ARG A 36 -40.07 -30.64 -28.16
N GLY A 37 -40.71 -30.04 -27.16
CA GLY A 37 -41.36 -28.72 -27.23
C GLY A 37 -40.50 -27.53 -26.82
N GLU A 38 -39.31 -27.73 -26.21
CA GLU A 38 -38.47 -26.62 -25.73
C GLU A 38 -37.47 -26.07 -26.76
N ARG A 39 -37.33 -26.72 -27.93
CA ARG A 39 -36.30 -26.39 -28.93
C ARG A 39 -36.49 -25.04 -29.64
N GLN A 40 -37.68 -24.45 -29.59
CA GLN A 40 -38.02 -23.20 -30.30
C GLN A 40 -38.06 -21.96 -29.40
N ARG A 41 -37.81 -22.08 -28.09
CA ARG A 41 -37.61 -20.89 -27.26
C ARG A 41 -36.27 -20.25 -27.65
N PRO A 42 -36.19 -18.94 -27.92
CA PRO A 42 -34.92 -18.27 -28.19
C PRO A 42 -34.01 -18.51 -26.99
N LYS A 43 -32.98 -19.32 -27.21
CA LYS A 43 -31.96 -19.59 -26.20
C LYS A 43 -31.16 -18.29 -26.01
N ASN A 44 -30.88 -17.92 -24.77
CA ASN A 44 -30.17 -16.69 -24.43
C ASN A 44 -28.66 -16.79 -24.72
N LEU A 45 -28.28 -17.26 -25.92
CA LEU A 45 -26.91 -17.58 -26.29
C LEU A 45 -26.04 -16.32 -26.39
N GLN A 46 -26.60 -15.20 -26.87
CA GLN A 46 -25.84 -13.95 -26.94
C GLN A 46 -25.46 -13.45 -25.55
N ALA A 47 -26.40 -13.40 -24.60
CA ALA A 47 -26.05 -12.94 -23.25
C ALA A 47 -25.11 -13.91 -22.51
N GLN A 48 -25.15 -15.20 -22.85
CA GLN A 48 -24.18 -16.18 -22.34
C GLN A 48 -22.77 -15.89 -22.89
N ASP A 49 -22.66 -15.60 -24.19
CA ASP A 49 -21.40 -15.26 -24.84
C ASP A 49 -20.85 -13.91 -24.35
N ASP A 50 -21.69 -12.89 -24.18
CA ASP A 50 -21.30 -11.59 -23.63
C ASP A 50 -20.78 -11.72 -22.19
N ALA A 51 -21.46 -12.54 -21.37
CA ALA A 51 -21.03 -12.82 -19.99
C ALA A 51 -19.70 -13.60 -19.95
N LEU A 52 -19.54 -14.59 -20.84
CA LEU A 52 -18.30 -15.34 -20.98
C LEU A 52 -17.14 -14.45 -21.41
N THR A 53 -17.37 -13.58 -22.39
CA THR A 53 -16.38 -12.62 -22.89
C THR A 53 -15.99 -11.63 -21.78
N CYS A 54 -16.95 -11.08 -21.06
CA CYS A 54 -16.69 -10.23 -19.90
C CYS A 54 -15.85 -10.93 -18.83
N ALA A 55 -16.18 -12.20 -18.53
CA ALA A 55 -15.42 -13.00 -17.56
C ALA A 55 -13.99 -13.29 -18.03
N MET A 56 -13.82 -13.62 -19.31
CA MET A 56 -12.51 -13.86 -19.93
C MET A 56 -11.63 -12.61 -19.86
N ILE A 57 -12.15 -11.45 -20.28
CA ILE A 57 -11.44 -10.17 -20.21
C ILE A 57 -11.02 -9.88 -18.76
N SER A 58 -11.95 -9.98 -17.81
CA SER A 58 -11.68 -9.72 -16.39
C SER A 58 -10.58 -10.63 -15.83
N LEU A 59 -10.64 -11.93 -16.13
CA LEU A 59 -9.64 -12.91 -15.66
C LEU A 59 -8.26 -12.66 -16.28
N LYS A 60 -8.22 -12.35 -17.57
CA LYS A 60 -6.96 -12.03 -18.27
C LYS A 60 -6.30 -10.79 -17.71
N LEU A 61 -7.06 -9.72 -17.51
CA LEU A 61 -6.54 -8.49 -16.90
C LEU A 61 -6.09 -8.73 -15.45
N ARG A 62 -6.86 -9.49 -14.65
CA ARG A 62 -6.46 -9.87 -13.27
C ARG A 62 -5.13 -10.63 -13.28
N GLN A 63 -4.98 -11.63 -14.13
CA GLN A 63 -3.74 -12.39 -14.26
C GLN A 63 -2.56 -11.50 -14.68
N ALA A 64 -2.80 -10.57 -15.61
CA ALA A 64 -1.78 -9.61 -16.04
C ALA A 64 -1.34 -8.68 -14.91
N CYS A 65 -2.28 -8.18 -14.11
CA CYS A 65 -1.97 -7.34 -12.94
C CYS A 65 -1.08 -8.07 -11.93
N PHE A 66 -1.39 -9.32 -11.60
CA PHE A 66 -0.57 -10.10 -10.67
C PHE A 66 0.82 -10.42 -11.23
N ALA A 67 0.91 -10.73 -12.53
CA ALA A 67 2.19 -10.96 -13.18
C ALA A 67 3.07 -9.70 -13.15
N LEU A 68 2.50 -8.52 -13.43
CA LEU A 68 3.19 -7.24 -13.35
C LEU A 68 3.62 -6.91 -11.91
N ALA A 69 2.75 -7.15 -10.93
CA ALA A 69 3.07 -6.92 -9.52
C ALA A 69 4.19 -7.85 -9.03
N HIS A 70 4.15 -9.13 -9.39
CA HIS A 70 5.19 -10.09 -9.01
C HIS A 70 6.55 -9.78 -9.64
N ARG A 71 6.57 -9.34 -10.92
CA ARG A 71 7.80 -8.93 -11.61
C ARG A 71 8.51 -7.75 -10.91
N GLN A 72 7.80 -6.95 -10.12
CA GLN A 72 8.43 -5.86 -9.36
C GLN A 72 9.24 -6.35 -8.15
N VAL A 73 9.02 -7.58 -7.71
CA VAL A 73 9.67 -8.16 -6.51
C VAL A 73 10.45 -9.44 -6.81
N SER A 74 10.49 -9.88 -8.07
CA SER A 74 11.17 -11.08 -8.54
C SER A 74 11.74 -10.87 -9.95
N ASP A 75 12.87 -11.51 -10.24
CA ASP A 75 13.48 -11.54 -11.58
C ASP A 75 12.73 -12.44 -12.58
N THR A 76 11.60 -13.04 -12.18
CA THR A 76 10.76 -13.85 -13.08
C THR A 76 10.03 -12.96 -14.09
N ASP A 77 10.25 -13.23 -15.37
CA ASP A 77 9.49 -12.62 -16.45
C ASP A 77 8.28 -13.46 -16.85
N TYR A 78 7.18 -12.78 -17.17
CA TYR A 78 5.91 -13.41 -17.53
C TYR A 78 5.45 -12.92 -18.89
N ARG A 79 5.14 -13.86 -19.79
CA ARG A 79 4.47 -13.55 -21.05
C ARG A 79 2.97 -13.78 -20.91
N ILE A 80 2.20 -12.69 -20.83
CA ILE A 80 0.73 -12.75 -20.81
C ILE A 80 0.21 -12.70 -22.25
N ALA A 81 -0.15 -13.86 -22.79
CA ALA A 81 -0.68 -13.95 -24.14
C ALA A 81 -2.04 -13.24 -24.27
N LEU A 82 -2.21 -12.55 -25.41
CA LEU A 82 -3.41 -11.84 -25.85
C LEU A 82 -3.74 -10.56 -25.06
N ILE A 83 -2.78 -9.99 -24.32
CA ILE A 83 -3.06 -8.85 -23.44
C ILE A 83 -3.47 -7.59 -24.22
N GLU A 84 -2.86 -7.33 -25.38
CA GLU A 84 -3.18 -6.15 -26.21
C GLU A 84 -4.61 -6.24 -26.77
N GLU A 85 -5.00 -7.42 -27.25
CA GLU A 85 -6.37 -7.68 -27.72
C GLU A 85 -7.37 -7.55 -26.57
N VAL A 86 -7.06 -8.12 -25.41
CA VAL A 86 -7.90 -8.00 -24.20
C VAL A 86 -8.10 -6.54 -23.80
N LEU A 87 -7.06 -5.71 -23.86
CA LEU A 87 -7.15 -4.28 -23.56
C LEU A 87 -8.03 -3.55 -24.60
N ALA A 88 -7.89 -3.88 -25.87
CA ALA A 88 -8.70 -3.31 -26.94
C ALA A 88 -10.19 -3.61 -26.74
N TRP A 89 -10.54 -4.85 -26.36
CA TRP A 89 -11.93 -5.23 -26.03
C TRP A 89 -12.41 -4.61 -24.72
N ALA A 90 -11.55 -4.52 -23.70
CA ALA A 90 -11.87 -3.90 -22.43
C ALA A 90 -12.20 -2.41 -22.52
N ALA A 91 -11.81 -1.73 -23.60
CA ALA A 91 -12.14 -0.34 -23.87
C ALA A 91 -13.49 -0.14 -24.58
N GLN A 92 -14.13 -1.22 -25.06
CA GLN A 92 -15.37 -1.16 -25.84
C GLN A 92 -16.62 -1.37 -24.98
N MET A 93 -17.74 -0.75 -25.36
CA MET A 93 -19.03 -1.04 -24.75
C MET A 93 -19.55 -2.41 -25.19
N PRO A 94 -20.23 -3.17 -24.30
CA PRO A 94 -20.55 -2.82 -22.91
C PRO A 94 -19.45 -3.16 -21.89
N TYR A 95 -18.36 -3.81 -22.31
CA TYR A 95 -17.31 -4.32 -21.42
C TYR A 95 -16.60 -3.24 -20.62
N ALA A 96 -16.42 -2.05 -21.19
CA ALA A 96 -15.77 -0.91 -20.54
C ALA A 96 -16.46 -0.46 -19.25
N GLU A 97 -17.77 -0.71 -19.10
CA GLU A 97 -18.56 -0.38 -17.91
C GLU A 97 -18.74 -1.57 -16.95
N ALA A 98 -18.34 -2.77 -17.37
CA ALA A 98 -18.43 -3.94 -16.50
C ALA A 98 -17.47 -3.76 -15.31
N PRO A 99 -17.94 -3.88 -14.04
CA PRO A 99 -17.14 -3.52 -12.86
C PRO A 99 -15.75 -4.19 -12.80
N ALA A 100 -15.70 -5.49 -13.05
CA ALA A 100 -14.45 -6.25 -13.04
C ALA A 100 -13.48 -5.80 -14.14
N VAL A 101 -13.98 -5.58 -15.36
CA VAL A 101 -13.17 -5.11 -16.50
C VAL A 101 -12.65 -3.71 -16.23
N ALA A 102 -13.52 -2.78 -15.81
CA ALA A 102 -13.15 -1.39 -15.54
C ALA A 102 -12.03 -1.30 -14.48
N VAL A 103 -12.19 -1.98 -13.35
CA VAL A 103 -11.20 -1.91 -12.26
C VAL A 103 -9.88 -2.58 -12.66
N TYR A 104 -9.91 -3.80 -13.23
CA TYR A 104 -8.66 -4.48 -13.61
C TYR A 104 -7.95 -3.82 -14.80
N ARG A 105 -8.67 -3.12 -15.69
CA ARG A 105 -8.06 -2.33 -16.76
C ARG A 105 -7.29 -1.14 -16.19
N GLU A 106 -7.88 -0.38 -15.28
CA GLU A 106 -7.17 0.75 -14.64
C GLU A 106 -6.03 0.27 -13.73
N ALA A 107 -6.19 -0.88 -13.07
CA ALA A 107 -5.11 -1.55 -12.32
C ALA A 107 -3.93 -1.89 -13.24
N TYR A 108 -4.21 -2.49 -14.41
CA TYR A 108 -3.19 -2.83 -15.40
C TYR A 108 -2.44 -1.58 -15.87
N HIS A 109 -3.14 -0.50 -16.21
CA HIS A 109 -2.51 0.76 -16.60
C HIS A 109 -1.63 1.34 -15.48
N THR A 110 -2.09 1.32 -14.24
CA THR A 110 -1.31 1.77 -13.07
C THR A 110 0.00 0.99 -12.90
N LEU A 111 -0.03 -0.32 -13.16
CA LEU A 111 1.12 -1.21 -12.95
C LEU A 111 2.10 -1.19 -14.13
N SER A 112 1.60 -1.04 -15.36
CA SER A 112 2.38 -1.00 -16.60
C SER A 112 2.94 0.39 -16.92
N GLN A 113 2.32 1.45 -16.41
CA GLN A 113 2.71 2.86 -16.60
C GLN A 113 2.96 3.51 -15.22
N PRO A 114 4.02 3.10 -14.50
CA PRO A 114 4.26 3.52 -13.12
C PRO A 114 4.44 5.04 -12.95
N GLU A 115 4.84 5.75 -13.99
CA GLU A 115 4.99 7.21 -14.06
C GLU A 115 3.68 7.97 -14.32
N ASN A 116 2.60 7.27 -14.68
CA ASN A 116 1.32 7.88 -15.02
C ASN A 116 0.41 7.96 -13.79
N ASP A 117 0.54 9.05 -13.02
CA ASP A 117 -0.28 9.26 -11.81
C ASP A 117 -1.78 9.34 -12.10
N ALA A 118 -2.17 9.81 -13.29
CA ALA A 118 -3.58 9.83 -13.69
C ALA A 118 -4.16 8.41 -13.83
N ALA A 119 -3.35 7.41 -14.22
CA ALA A 119 -3.78 6.02 -14.24
C ALA A 119 -4.10 5.50 -12.84
N PHE A 120 -3.25 5.84 -11.85
CA PHE A 120 -3.51 5.48 -10.46
C PHE A 120 -4.79 6.13 -9.92
N VAL A 121 -5.02 7.42 -10.21
CA VAL A 121 -6.23 8.13 -9.78
C VAL A 121 -7.49 7.44 -10.31
N ARG A 122 -7.51 7.07 -11.60
CA ARG A 122 -8.63 6.32 -12.19
C ARG A 122 -8.80 4.94 -11.55
N PHE A 123 -7.71 4.25 -11.23
CA PHE A 123 -7.77 2.95 -10.57
C PHE A 123 -8.39 3.05 -9.16
N ARG A 124 -7.93 3.99 -8.34
CA ARG A 124 -8.51 4.27 -7.02
C ARG A 124 -10.00 4.60 -7.12
N GLU A 125 -10.40 5.47 -8.05
CA GLU A 125 -11.80 5.81 -8.26
C GLU A 125 -12.64 4.62 -8.69
N ALA A 126 -12.09 3.74 -9.53
CA ALA A 126 -12.75 2.51 -9.94
C ALA A 126 -12.94 1.54 -8.75
N ILE A 127 -11.94 1.39 -7.88
CA ILE A 127 -12.05 0.61 -6.63
C ILE A 127 -13.21 1.13 -5.78
N ILE A 128 -13.24 2.43 -5.50
CA ILE A 128 -14.26 3.03 -4.64
C ILE A 128 -15.65 2.89 -5.27
N ARG A 129 -15.78 3.19 -6.57
CA ARG A 129 -17.05 3.11 -7.30
C ARG A 129 -17.63 1.70 -7.31
N HIS A 130 -16.79 0.70 -7.51
CA HIS A 130 -17.21 -0.69 -7.69
C HIS A 130 -16.99 -1.56 -6.46
N PHE A 131 -16.66 -0.98 -5.30
CA PHE A 131 -16.27 -1.71 -4.11
C PHE A 131 -17.24 -2.85 -3.75
N SER A 132 -18.54 -2.54 -3.74
CA SER A 132 -19.61 -3.49 -3.41
C SER A 132 -19.89 -4.56 -4.48
N ASN A 133 -19.30 -4.43 -5.67
CA ASN A 133 -19.47 -5.41 -6.74
C ASN A 133 -18.52 -6.60 -6.62
N PHE A 134 -17.43 -6.48 -5.86
CA PHE A 134 -16.39 -7.53 -5.79
C PHE A 134 -16.58 -8.45 -4.58
N PRO A 135 -16.18 -9.73 -4.71
CA PRO A 135 -15.91 -10.57 -3.55
C PRO A 135 -14.83 -9.94 -2.68
N ALA A 136 -14.96 -10.12 -1.35
CA ALA A 136 -14.03 -9.56 -0.37
C ALA A 136 -12.56 -9.90 -0.65
N THR A 137 -12.28 -11.15 -1.03
CA THR A 137 -10.93 -11.62 -1.36
C THR A 137 -10.34 -10.90 -2.58
N GLU A 138 -11.13 -10.72 -3.64
CA GLU A 138 -10.68 -10.00 -4.84
C GLU A 138 -10.51 -8.51 -4.58
N MET A 139 -11.38 -7.90 -3.76
CA MET A 139 -11.23 -6.50 -3.38
C MET A 139 -9.99 -6.28 -2.51
N ARG A 140 -9.68 -7.20 -1.59
CA ARG A 140 -8.43 -7.18 -0.84
C ARG A 140 -7.22 -7.17 -1.78
N ASP A 141 -7.18 -8.06 -2.76
CA ASP A 141 -6.08 -8.10 -3.75
C ASP A 141 -5.91 -6.74 -4.45
N LEU A 142 -7.01 -6.12 -4.87
CA LEU A 142 -7.01 -4.82 -5.54
C LEU A 142 -6.53 -3.68 -4.63
N LEU A 143 -6.95 -3.66 -3.36
CA LEU A 143 -6.45 -2.72 -2.36
C LEU A 143 -4.94 -2.87 -2.18
N LEU A 144 -4.43 -4.11 -2.10
CA LEU A 144 -2.99 -4.36 -1.97
C LEU A 144 -2.22 -3.89 -3.20
N LEU A 145 -2.72 -4.09 -4.42
CA LEU A 145 -2.11 -3.56 -5.64
C LEU A 145 -2.04 -2.03 -5.63
N ALA A 146 -3.11 -1.36 -5.19
CA ALA A 146 -3.16 0.09 -5.09
C ALA A 146 -2.22 0.61 -3.99
N LEU A 147 -2.19 -0.04 -2.82
CA LEU A 147 -1.30 0.30 -1.72
C LEU A 147 0.17 0.14 -2.11
N ASN A 148 0.55 -0.97 -2.74
CA ASN A 148 1.92 -1.19 -3.21
C ASN A 148 2.34 -0.10 -4.22
N SER A 149 1.42 0.30 -5.11
CA SER A 149 1.64 1.40 -6.06
C SER A 149 1.86 2.75 -5.36
N CYS A 150 1.17 3.01 -4.24
CA CYS A 150 1.41 4.20 -3.43
C CYS A 150 2.73 4.13 -2.69
N ILE A 151 3.02 3.01 -2.02
CA ILE A 151 4.23 2.84 -1.21
C ILE A 151 5.49 3.01 -2.05
N ARG A 152 5.51 2.48 -3.28
CA ARG A 152 6.62 2.70 -4.22
C ARG A 152 6.85 4.19 -4.48
N ARG A 153 5.81 4.93 -4.84
CA ARG A 153 5.90 6.38 -5.12
C ARG A 153 6.26 7.20 -3.89
N ILE A 154 5.76 6.81 -2.71
CA ILE A 154 6.14 7.43 -1.42
C ILE A 154 7.64 7.24 -1.17
N ASN A 155 8.20 6.06 -1.47
CA ASN A 155 9.62 5.77 -1.31
C ASN A 155 10.50 6.51 -2.34
N GLU A 156 9.94 6.84 -3.51
CA GLU A 156 10.55 7.72 -4.52
C GLU A 156 10.44 9.21 -4.15
N GLY A 157 9.84 9.55 -3.00
CA GLY A 157 9.71 10.92 -2.51
C GLY A 157 8.44 11.66 -2.92
N GLN A 158 7.48 10.97 -3.58
CA GLN A 158 6.23 11.59 -4.02
C GLN A 158 5.23 11.72 -2.86
N GLN A 159 5.33 12.82 -2.10
CA GLN A 159 4.55 13.06 -0.88
C GLN A 159 3.03 13.05 -1.11
N ALA A 160 2.54 13.41 -2.30
CA ALA A 160 1.12 13.41 -2.64
C ALA A 160 0.44 12.04 -2.41
N PHE A 161 1.19 10.95 -2.61
CA PHE A 161 0.69 9.59 -2.43
C PHE A 161 0.52 9.16 -0.97
N LEU A 162 1.00 9.95 0.00
CA LEU A 162 0.70 9.70 1.42
C LEU A 162 -0.80 9.73 1.68
N ARG A 163 -1.49 10.77 1.20
CA ARG A 163 -2.94 10.92 1.42
C ARG A 163 -3.73 9.87 0.64
N GLU A 164 -3.25 9.48 -0.54
CA GLU A 164 -3.82 8.39 -1.34
C GLU A 164 -3.75 7.04 -0.60
N ALA A 165 -2.55 6.68 -0.12
CA ALA A 165 -2.34 5.47 0.66
C ALA A 165 -3.20 5.47 1.93
N PHE A 166 -3.23 6.60 2.65
CA PHE A 166 -4.04 6.75 3.86
C PHE A 166 -5.53 6.52 3.61
N THR A 167 -6.06 7.03 2.49
CA THR A 167 -7.47 6.82 2.09
C THR A 167 -7.76 5.34 1.83
N ILE A 168 -6.87 4.65 1.10
CA ILE A 168 -7.03 3.23 0.78
C ILE A 168 -6.88 2.36 2.04
N TYR A 169 -5.94 2.70 2.94
CA TYR A 169 -5.80 2.01 4.22
C TYR A 169 -7.07 2.13 5.06
N ASN A 170 -7.64 3.34 5.21
CA ASN A 170 -8.90 3.51 5.95
C ASN A 170 -10.03 2.66 5.36
N LEU A 171 -10.21 2.68 4.04
CA LEU A 171 -11.21 1.85 3.37
C LEU A 171 -10.99 0.35 3.67
N GLY A 172 -9.75 -0.12 3.61
CA GLY A 172 -9.40 -1.51 3.90
C GLY A 172 -9.54 -1.91 5.38
N LEU A 173 -9.37 -0.97 6.31
CA LEU A 173 -9.58 -1.18 7.75
C LEU A 173 -11.08 -1.20 8.10
N GLU A 174 -11.85 -0.23 7.61
CA GLU A 174 -13.31 -0.12 7.84
C GLU A 174 -14.06 -1.33 7.30
N SER A 175 -13.60 -1.86 6.16
CA SER A 175 -14.16 -3.08 5.54
C SER A 175 -13.56 -4.38 6.08
N GLN A 176 -12.63 -4.30 7.04
CA GLN A 176 -11.85 -5.42 7.58
C GLN A 176 -11.05 -6.22 6.53
N LEU A 177 -10.95 -5.73 5.29
CA LEU A 177 -10.27 -6.40 4.20
C LEU A 177 -8.75 -6.41 4.35
N LEU A 178 -8.17 -5.61 5.25
CA LEU A 178 -6.74 -5.64 5.57
C LEU A 178 -6.37 -6.62 6.68
N LEU A 179 -7.35 -7.27 7.30
CA LEU A 179 -7.13 -8.29 8.31
C LEU A 179 -7.25 -9.69 7.66
N GLU A 180 -6.27 -10.56 7.89
CA GLU A 180 -6.33 -11.98 7.52
C GLU A 180 -6.57 -12.79 8.79
N ASP A 181 -7.69 -13.50 8.87
CA ASP A 181 -8.09 -14.24 10.08
C ASP A 181 -8.07 -13.38 11.37
N GLY A 182 -8.37 -12.09 11.22
CA GLY A 182 -8.35 -11.12 12.31
C GLY A 182 -6.97 -10.51 12.60
N TRP A 183 -5.94 -10.86 11.83
CA TRP A 183 -4.57 -10.36 11.99
C TRP A 183 -4.19 -9.32 10.94
N ILE A 184 -3.53 -8.25 11.37
CA ILE A 184 -2.87 -7.29 10.49
C ILE A 184 -1.39 -7.63 10.37
N THR A 185 -0.84 -7.58 9.16
CA THR A 185 0.60 -7.84 9.00
C THR A 185 1.43 -6.72 9.66
N PRO A 186 2.61 -7.03 10.21
CA PRO A 186 3.47 -6.01 10.80
C PRO A 186 3.90 -4.92 9.79
N TYR A 187 4.01 -5.30 8.51
CA TYR A 187 4.30 -4.38 7.41
C TYR A 187 3.16 -3.36 7.20
N THR A 188 1.93 -3.85 7.05
CA THR A 188 0.73 -3.01 6.91
C THR A 188 0.57 -2.08 8.12
N TYR A 189 0.73 -2.62 9.34
CA TYR A 189 0.64 -1.86 10.58
C TYR A 189 1.67 -0.72 10.66
N ASN A 190 2.95 -1.00 10.38
CA ASN A 190 4.02 -0.01 10.41
C ASN A 190 3.85 1.08 9.34
N ASN A 191 3.39 0.70 8.15
CA ASN A 191 3.14 1.64 7.04
C ASN A 191 2.02 2.61 7.38
N ILE A 192 0.90 2.11 7.92
CA ILE A 192 -0.24 2.94 8.32
C ILE A 192 0.21 4.00 9.33
N VAL A 193 0.89 3.58 10.40
CA VAL A 193 1.39 4.53 11.42
C VAL A 193 2.39 5.51 10.80
N GLY A 194 3.32 5.01 9.97
CA GLY A 194 4.33 5.85 9.34
C GLY A 194 3.75 6.92 8.42
N ILE A 195 2.74 6.57 7.63
CA ILE A 195 2.02 7.50 6.75
C ILE A 195 1.22 8.49 7.58
N ALA A 196 0.48 8.04 8.59
CA ALA A 196 -0.31 8.91 9.45
C ALA A 196 0.57 9.94 10.19
N ILE A 197 1.75 9.54 10.69
CA ILE A 197 2.72 10.46 11.30
C ILE A 197 3.19 11.51 10.29
N ARG A 198 3.52 11.11 9.05
CA ARG A 198 3.99 12.03 8.01
C ARG A 198 2.90 12.98 7.51
N LEU A 199 1.63 12.61 7.67
CA LEU A 199 0.47 13.46 7.41
C LEU A 199 0.07 14.30 8.64
N GLU A 200 0.82 14.22 9.74
CA GLU A 200 0.53 14.87 11.02
C GLU A 200 -0.81 14.45 11.66
N GLU A 201 -1.37 13.30 11.27
CA GLU A 201 -2.60 12.71 11.80
C GLU A 201 -2.32 11.98 13.13
N LEU A 202 -1.66 12.65 14.07
CA LEU A 202 -1.08 12.03 15.27
C LEU A 202 -2.11 11.47 16.25
N ALA A 203 -3.30 12.07 16.31
CA ALA A 203 -4.39 11.57 17.15
C ALA A 203 -4.98 10.28 16.55
N TRP A 204 -5.22 10.28 15.24
CA TRP A 204 -5.69 9.11 14.51
C TRP A 204 -4.71 7.94 14.62
N ALA A 205 -3.41 8.21 14.46
CA ALA A 205 -2.38 7.18 14.53
C ALA A 205 -2.29 6.54 15.92
N ASP A 206 -2.58 7.29 16.98
CA ASP A 206 -2.60 6.79 18.35
C ASP A 206 -3.81 5.88 18.60
N ASP A 207 -5.01 6.28 18.16
CA ASP A 207 -6.19 5.41 18.17
C ASP A 207 -5.93 4.13 17.37
N PHE A 208 -5.33 4.25 16.18
CA PHE A 208 -4.98 3.10 15.36
C PHE A 208 -4.04 2.14 16.09
N VAL A 209 -2.96 2.64 16.72
CA VAL A 209 -1.99 1.80 17.45
C VAL A 209 -2.66 1.06 18.60
N GLN A 210 -3.54 1.73 19.35
CA GLN A 210 -4.26 1.11 20.46
C GLN A 210 -5.29 0.09 19.99
N ARG A 211 -6.06 0.43 18.95
CA ARG A 211 -7.14 -0.40 18.41
C ARG A 211 -6.62 -1.62 17.67
N TYR A 212 -5.58 -1.47 16.84
CA TYR A 212 -5.06 -2.53 15.98
C TYR A 212 -3.81 -3.23 16.52
N GLY A 213 -3.20 -2.73 17.61
CA GLY A 213 -2.13 -3.44 18.32
C GLY A 213 -2.51 -4.88 18.72
N PRO A 214 -3.70 -5.13 19.29
CA PRO A 214 -4.18 -6.49 19.59
C PRO A 214 -4.33 -7.39 18.36
N HIS A 215 -4.50 -6.81 17.17
CA HIS A 215 -4.60 -7.51 15.89
C HIS A 215 -3.24 -7.83 15.26
N LEU A 216 -2.13 -7.52 15.91
CA LEU A 216 -0.84 -8.10 15.57
C LEU A 216 -0.71 -9.48 16.21
N GLU A 217 -0.13 -10.42 15.46
CA GLU A 217 0.22 -11.73 16.01
C GLU A 217 1.07 -11.58 17.28
N PRO A 218 0.86 -12.42 18.31
CA PRO A 218 1.52 -12.26 19.61
C PRO A 218 3.05 -12.15 19.53
N GLU A 219 3.69 -12.88 18.60
CA GLU A 219 5.14 -12.85 18.42
C GLU A 219 5.67 -11.50 17.92
N HIS A 220 4.84 -10.71 17.26
CA HIS A 220 5.20 -9.41 16.68
C HIS A 220 4.64 -8.22 17.48
N ARG A 221 3.61 -8.44 18.29
CA ARG A 221 2.83 -7.37 18.94
C ARG A 221 3.69 -6.39 19.74
N ASP A 222 4.41 -6.87 20.75
CA ASP A 222 5.09 -6.00 21.71
C ASP A 222 6.14 -5.10 21.02
N LEU A 223 6.91 -5.69 20.10
CA LEU A 223 7.91 -4.99 19.31
C LEU A 223 7.30 -3.84 18.48
N HIS A 224 6.27 -4.16 17.70
CA HIS A 224 5.68 -3.22 16.75
C HIS A 224 4.83 -2.16 17.45
N VAL A 225 4.13 -2.50 18.53
CA VAL A 225 3.40 -1.54 19.35
C VAL A 225 4.37 -0.57 20.02
N ALA A 226 5.42 -1.07 20.67
CA ALA A 226 6.42 -0.23 21.35
C ALA A 226 7.14 0.70 20.37
N LEU A 227 7.59 0.19 19.22
CA LEU A 227 8.28 1.00 18.22
C LEU A 227 7.38 2.11 17.65
N ASN A 228 6.12 1.82 17.35
CA ASN A 228 5.20 2.81 16.81
C ASN A 228 4.74 3.82 17.89
N ALA A 229 4.56 3.40 19.14
CA ALA A 229 4.33 4.31 20.26
C ALA A 229 5.53 5.27 20.44
N ALA A 230 6.76 4.77 20.31
CA ALA A 230 7.95 5.62 20.34
C ALA A 230 7.98 6.65 19.20
N ARG A 231 7.63 6.23 17.97
CA ARG A 231 7.55 7.14 16.81
C ARG A 231 6.49 8.22 17.01
N LEU A 232 5.33 7.87 17.56
CA LEU A 232 4.27 8.84 17.89
C LEU A 232 4.71 9.81 18.99
N ALA A 233 5.32 9.30 20.07
CA ALA A 233 5.84 10.14 21.14
C ALA A 233 6.93 11.10 20.63
N TYR A 234 7.82 10.63 19.76
CA TYR A 234 8.82 11.47 19.10
C TYR A 234 8.18 12.54 18.21
N ALA A 235 7.19 12.19 17.38
CA ALA A 235 6.47 13.16 16.55
C ALA A 235 5.76 14.25 17.39
N ARG A 236 5.28 13.89 18.58
CA ARG A 236 4.71 14.82 19.58
C ARG A 236 5.77 15.59 20.39
N LYS A 237 7.06 15.42 20.08
CA LYS A 237 8.20 15.97 20.85
C LYS A 237 8.24 15.52 22.32
N ASN A 238 7.55 14.43 22.66
CA ASN A 238 7.64 13.81 23.98
C ASN A 238 8.79 12.80 24.00
N TYR A 239 10.01 13.33 24.01
CA TYR A 239 11.24 12.54 23.89
C TYR A 239 11.44 11.54 25.02
N ARG A 240 11.04 11.89 26.25
CA ARG A 240 11.12 10.98 27.40
C ARG A 240 10.24 9.75 27.21
N ALA A 241 8.99 9.92 26.79
CA ALA A 241 8.11 8.80 26.51
C ALA A 241 8.62 7.96 25.33
N ALA A 242 9.15 8.62 24.28
CA ALA A 242 9.73 7.91 23.15
C ALA A 242 10.88 6.98 23.57
N LEU A 243 11.82 7.46 24.41
CA LEU A 243 12.91 6.64 24.95
C LEU A 243 12.41 5.49 25.83
N LEU A 244 11.38 5.71 26.66
CA LEU A 244 10.78 4.67 27.49
C LEU A 244 10.18 3.54 26.64
N HIS A 245 9.41 3.89 25.60
CA HIS A 245 8.87 2.91 24.68
C HIS A 245 9.97 2.13 23.95
N LEU A 246 11.05 2.79 23.52
CA LEU A 246 12.21 2.15 22.89
C LEU A 246 12.97 1.18 23.82
N GLN A 247 12.77 1.27 25.13
CA GLN A 247 13.37 0.33 26.09
C GLN A 247 12.44 -0.87 26.40
N SER A 248 11.17 -0.78 26.04
CA SER A 248 10.14 -1.76 26.43
C SER A 248 10.06 -3.00 25.53
N ALA A 249 10.85 -3.06 24.45
CA ALA A 249 10.83 -4.16 23.49
C ALA A 249 12.23 -4.69 23.14
N ASP A 250 12.30 -5.98 22.80
CA ASP A 250 13.52 -6.64 22.33
C ASP A 250 13.63 -6.59 20.80
N TYR A 251 14.54 -5.76 20.29
CA TYR A 251 14.76 -5.55 18.86
C TYR A 251 15.74 -6.57 18.30
N ARG A 252 15.29 -7.81 18.10
CA ARG A 252 16.09 -8.90 17.51
C ARG A 252 16.32 -8.73 16.02
N ASP A 253 15.26 -8.32 15.30
CA ASP A 253 15.35 -8.05 13.87
C ASP A 253 16.22 -6.81 13.59
N PHE A 254 17.03 -6.90 12.55
CA PHE A 254 17.99 -5.86 12.19
C PHE A 254 17.31 -4.52 11.87
N PHE A 255 16.23 -4.54 11.10
CA PHE A 255 15.59 -3.32 10.63
C PHE A 255 14.92 -2.58 11.77
N HIS A 256 14.21 -3.29 12.63
CA HIS A 256 13.58 -2.70 13.81
C HIS A 256 14.63 -2.17 14.81
N ASN A 257 15.74 -2.89 15.01
CA ASN A 257 16.84 -2.44 15.85
C ASN A 257 17.45 -1.13 15.31
N MET A 258 17.69 -1.06 14.01
CA MET A 258 18.24 0.15 13.41
C MET A 258 17.25 1.32 13.42
N MET A 259 15.95 1.06 13.23
CA MET A 259 14.91 2.09 13.35
C MET A 259 14.88 2.68 14.77
N ALA A 260 14.91 1.82 15.79
CA ALA A 260 14.99 2.25 17.19
C ALA A 260 16.25 3.08 17.46
N ARG A 261 17.42 2.64 16.99
CA ARG A 261 18.69 3.37 17.14
C ARG A 261 18.69 4.72 16.42
N VAL A 262 18.13 4.80 15.22
CA VAL A 262 18.01 6.07 14.50
C VAL A 262 17.08 7.01 15.27
N LEU A 263 15.97 6.52 15.82
CA LEU A 263 15.08 7.35 16.63
C LEU A 263 15.75 7.86 17.91
N GLN A 264 16.50 7.01 18.63
CA GLN A 264 17.31 7.42 19.80
C GLN A 264 18.35 8.48 19.43
N MET A 265 19.02 8.31 18.29
CA MET A 265 19.99 9.27 17.78
C MET A 265 19.36 10.65 17.56
N LYS A 266 18.18 10.69 16.92
CA LYS A 266 17.43 11.92 16.67
C LYS A 266 17.02 12.60 17.97
N ILE A 267 16.53 11.82 18.93
CA ILE A 267 16.18 12.30 20.27
C ILE A 267 17.39 12.93 20.96
N TYR A 268 18.52 12.22 21.07
CA TYR A 268 19.70 12.75 21.76
C TYR A 268 20.27 14.01 21.10
N TYR A 269 20.17 14.12 19.78
CA TYR A 269 20.54 15.35 19.07
C TYR A 269 19.62 16.52 19.44
N GLU A 270 18.30 16.32 19.34
CA GLU A 270 17.31 17.38 19.59
C GLU A 270 17.22 17.81 21.06
N THR A 271 17.58 16.94 22.00
CA THR A 271 17.64 17.27 23.43
C THR A 271 18.99 17.84 23.86
N GLY A 272 19.98 17.93 22.96
CA GLY A 272 21.32 18.45 23.28
C GLY A 272 22.17 17.52 24.14
N GLU A 273 21.83 16.23 24.21
CA GLU A 273 22.50 15.21 25.03
C GLU A 273 23.77 14.70 24.32
N ASN A 274 24.73 15.60 24.13
CA ASN A 274 25.88 15.40 23.23
C ASN A 274 26.77 14.21 23.61
N GLU A 275 26.99 13.95 24.90
CA GLU A 275 27.79 12.81 25.37
C GLU A 275 27.10 11.47 25.10
N LEU A 276 25.78 11.41 25.34
CA LEU A 276 24.96 10.25 25.05
C LEU A 276 24.90 10.01 23.54
N LEU A 277 24.72 11.06 22.74
CA LEU A 277 24.74 10.97 21.29
C LEU A 277 26.08 10.45 20.77
N ALA A 278 27.20 10.98 21.23
CA ALA A 278 28.53 10.54 20.80
C ALA A 278 28.77 9.05 21.11
N THR A 279 28.38 8.62 22.31
CA THR A 279 28.45 7.21 22.74
C THR A 279 27.54 6.33 21.89
N HIS A 280 26.32 6.79 21.62
CA HIS A 280 25.33 6.07 20.81
C HIS A 280 25.79 5.89 19.36
N LEU A 281 26.34 6.94 18.74
CA LEU A 281 26.90 6.89 17.38
C LEU A 281 28.07 5.89 17.31
N LYS A 282 28.97 5.90 18.30
CA LYS A 282 30.09 4.95 18.40
C LYS A 282 29.59 3.51 18.51
N ASN A 283 28.66 3.25 19.44
CA ASN A 283 28.13 1.90 19.68
C ASN A 283 27.34 1.38 18.48
N THR A 284 26.56 2.23 17.83
CA THR A 284 25.79 1.84 16.64
C THR A 284 26.69 1.56 15.43
N ARG A 285 27.77 2.32 15.25
CA ARG A 285 28.80 1.99 14.23
C ARG A 285 29.49 0.65 14.51
N ALA A 286 29.82 0.37 15.78
CA ALA A 286 30.43 -0.90 16.16
C ALA A 286 29.48 -2.09 15.92
N PHE A 287 28.19 -1.92 16.18
CA PHE A 287 27.15 -2.90 15.86
C PHE A 287 27.08 -3.20 14.35
N LEU A 288 27.04 -2.17 13.50
CA LEU A 288 27.00 -2.34 12.04
C LEU A 288 28.25 -3.06 11.50
N ARG A 289 29.45 -2.72 11.99
CA ARG A 289 30.72 -3.32 11.53
C ARG A 289 30.87 -4.81 11.82
N ARG A 290 30.15 -5.36 12.79
CA ARG A 290 30.22 -6.79 13.13
C ARG A 290 29.53 -7.67 12.08
N ARG A 291 28.78 -7.09 11.16
CA ARG A 291 28.10 -7.80 10.06
C ARG A 291 29.05 -7.93 8.86
N ARG A 292 29.07 -9.12 8.25
CA ARG A 292 30.08 -9.50 7.23
C ARG A 292 29.77 -9.02 5.81
N THR A 293 28.54 -8.60 5.52
CA THR A 293 28.10 -8.23 4.16
C THR A 293 27.44 -6.86 4.16
N LEU A 294 28.08 -5.89 3.49
CA LEU A 294 27.62 -4.51 3.42
C LEU A 294 26.40 -4.38 2.50
N SER A 295 25.19 -4.52 3.06
CA SER A 295 23.95 -4.32 2.31
C SER A 295 23.69 -2.84 2.00
N TYR A 296 22.81 -2.57 1.04
CA TYR A 296 22.33 -1.21 0.73
C TYR A 296 21.83 -0.48 1.99
N HIS A 297 21.11 -1.18 2.86
CA HIS A 297 20.58 -0.63 4.11
C HIS A 297 21.68 -0.28 5.11
N GLU A 298 22.75 -1.07 5.19
CA GLU A 298 23.89 -0.76 6.05
C GLU A 298 24.61 0.51 5.58
N LYS A 299 24.78 0.69 4.26
CA LYS A 299 25.33 1.93 3.67
C LYS A 299 24.47 3.15 4.06
N ASN A 300 23.15 3.03 3.98
CA ASN A 300 22.22 4.09 4.41
C ASN A 300 22.45 4.47 5.89
N TYR A 301 22.49 3.50 6.80
CA TYR A 301 22.68 3.81 8.22
C TYR A 301 24.07 4.38 8.51
N LEU A 302 25.12 3.90 7.86
CA LEU A 302 26.46 4.48 7.99
C LEU A 302 26.50 5.95 7.54
N ASN A 303 25.79 6.28 6.45
CA ASN A 303 25.65 7.66 5.99
C ASN A 303 24.95 8.55 7.02
N ILE A 304 23.84 8.09 7.59
CA ILE A 304 23.10 8.80 8.66
C ILE A 304 24.03 9.09 9.85
N LEU A 305 24.73 8.07 10.36
CA LEU A 305 25.63 8.21 11.51
C LEU A 305 26.79 9.18 11.22
N LYS A 306 27.38 9.09 10.02
CA LYS A 306 28.49 9.94 9.59
C LYS A 306 28.06 11.41 9.46
N LEU A 307 26.88 11.68 8.93
CA LEU A 307 26.36 13.04 8.77
C LEU A 307 25.92 13.63 10.13
N THR A 308 25.32 12.82 10.99
CA THR A 308 24.96 13.25 12.35
C THR A 308 26.20 13.59 13.20
N GLU A 309 27.28 12.81 13.08
CA GLU A 309 28.55 13.14 13.75
C GLU A 309 29.15 14.47 13.27
N GLN A 310 28.94 14.84 12.00
CA GLN A 310 29.39 16.14 11.49
C GLN A 310 28.51 17.28 11.97
N LEU A 311 27.19 17.08 12.06
CA LEU A 311 26.28 18.04 12.69
C LEU A 311 26.71 18.32 14.14
N LEU A 312 26.98 17.26 14.91
CA LEU A 312 27.41 17.37 16.31
C LEU A 312 28.72 18.14 16.50
N ARG A 313 29.66 18.05 15.54
CA ARG A 313 30.98 18.72 15.61
C ARG A 313 31.00 20.10 14.99
N ARG A 314 29.93 20.52 14.33
CA ARG A 314 29.88 21.78 13.59
C ARG A 314 29.95 22.97 14.53
N ASN A 315 30.72 23.99 14.17
CA ASN A 315 30.59 25.31 14.74
C ASN A 315 29.34 26.00 14.14
N ALA A 316 28.33 26.29 14.95
CA ALA A 316 27.06 26.88 14.52
C ALA A 316 27.21 28.25 13.80
N TYR A 317 28.32 28.96 14.03
CA TYR A 317 28.57 30.28 13.44
C TYR A 317 29.28 30.24 12.08
N ASP A 318 29.76 29.06 11.65
CA ASP A 318 30.47 28.91 10.37
C ASP A 318 29.50 28.57 9.22
N ARG A 319 29.08 29.63 8.52
CA ARG A 319 28.15 29.53 7.38
C ARG A 319 28.72 28.72 6.21
N THR A 320 30.03 28.77 5.98
CA THR A 320 30.69 28.04 4.89
C THR A 320 30.65 26.54 5.16
N THR A 321 30.99 26.15 6.39
CA THR A 321 30.90 24.75 6.82
C THR A 321 29.45 24.25 6.81
N ALA A 322 28.48 25.08 7.20
CA ALA A 322 27.06 24.73 7.12
C ALA A 322 26.60 24.47 5.68
N GLN A 323 27.01 25.32 4.72
CA GLN A 323 26.67 25.13 3.30
C GLN A 323 27.31 23.87 2.72
N HIS A 324 28.59 23.60 2.99
CA HIS A 324 29.24 22.37 2.54
C HIS A 324 28.58 21.11 3.10
N LEU A 325 28.12 21.14 4.36
CA LEU A 325 27.39 20.04 4.96
C LEU A 325 26.01 19.85 4.31
N ARG A 326 25.31 20.95 3.99
CA ARG A 326 24.05 20.93 3.23
C ARG A 326 24.22 20.24 1.88
N ASP A 327 25.22 20.66 1.10
CA ASP A 327 25.47 20.10 -0.23
C ASP A 327 25.81 18.60 -0.15
N ARG A 328 26.59 18.21 0.86
CA ARG A 328 26.89 16.80 1.13
C ARG A 328 25.65 16.02 1.54
N ILE A 329 24.78 16.56 2.39
CA ILE A 329 23.51 15.92 2.74
C ILE A 329 22.66 15.73 1.49
N LEU A 330 22.57 16.70 0.59
CA LEU A 330 21.82 16.58 -0.66
C LEU A 330 22.41 15.55 -1.63
N ALA A 331 23.74 15.48 -1.74
CA ALA A 331 24.43 14.57 -2.66
C ALA A 331 24.57 13.12 -2.16
N THR A 332 24.33 12.85 -0.86
CA THR A 332 24.53 11.51 -0.29
C THR A 332 23.40 10.56 -0.70
N ASP A 333 23.76 9.41 -1.28
CA ASP A 333 22.84 8.33 -1.61
C ASP A 333 23.44 6.94 -1.28
N PRO A 334 22.73 6.05 -0.55
CA PRO A 334 21.40 6.23 0.03
C PRO A 334 21.37 7.10 1.30
N LEU A 335 20.26 7.84 1.51
CA LEU A 335 20.03 8.62 2.73
C LEU A 335 18.53 8.80 3.02
N THR A 336 18.00 7.96 3.91
CA THR A 336 16.57 7.96 4.32
C THR A 336 16.20 9.10 5.27
N GLU A 337 17.13 9.58 6.11
CA GLU A 337 16.90 10.68 7.06
C GLU A 337 17.31 12.06 6.49
N ARG A 338 17.25 12.24 5.16
CA ARG A 338 17.71 13.47 4.49
C ARG A 338 16.96 14.70 4.99
N GLU A 339 15.64 14.64 5.06
CA GLU A 339 14.78 15.74 5.52
C GLU A 339 15.11 16.13 6.96
N TRP A 340 15.27 15.15 7.85
CA TRP A 340 15.61 15.40 9.24
C TRP A 340 16.99 16.05 9.39
N LEU A 341 18.01 15.54 8.68
CA LEU A 341 19.37 16.10 8.72
C LEU A 341 19.42 17.54 8.19
N LEU A 342 18.65 17.85 7.14
CA LEU A 342 18.54 19.21 6.61
C LEU A 342 17.86 20.16 7.59
N ALA A 343 16.88 19.69 8.36
CA ALA A 343 16.19 20.48 9.39
C ALA A 343 17.08 20.79 10.61
N GLN A 344 18.17 20.04 10.80
CA GLN A 344 19.13 20.28 11.89
C GLN A 344 20.24 21.29 11.54
N LEU A 345 20.35 21.69 10.28
CA LEU A 345 21.33 22.67 9.82
C LEU A 345 20.92 24.08 10.22
#